data_AF-A0A7C4EK75-F1
#
_entry.id   AF-A0A7C4EK75-F1
#
_cell.length_a   1.000
_cell.length_b   1.000
_cell.length_c   1.000
_cell.angle_alpha   90.00
_cell.angle_beta   90.00
_cell.angle_gamma   90.00
#
_symmetry.space_group_name_H-M   'P 1'
#
loop_
_entity.id
_entity.type
_entity.pdbx_description
1 polymer ?
#
loop_
_entity_poly.entity_id
_entity_poly.type
_entity_poly.pdbx_seq_one_letter_code
_entity_poly.pdbx_strand_id
1 'polypeptide(L)'
;MKKIAGLTLLIILLSSIASAAEAEHSGGSLKSWAFQFINFAILVFLLVKFLGKPLKKFFTQRRELIEKSIKESQEAKELAQKALKEVEEKLKLKDQEVQDILDTARKIGQQEKEQIIQESEKLKEKIMEQAKTNIEFEVKMAKDALRLEAAELAIQLSEQKLKQKITPEEQEKLLQESIKIIEGRKN
;
A
#
# COMPACT_ATOMS: atom_id res chain seq x y z
N MET A 1 -18.06 -14.33 -61.30
CA MET A 1 -18.47 -14.60 -62.70
C MET A 1 -17.31 -14.60 -63.70
N LYS A 2 -16.52 -13.52 -63.85
CA LYS A 2 -15.40 -13.50 -64.83
C LYS A 2 -14.38 -14.65 -64.67
N LYS A 3 -13.92 -14.95 -63.45
CA LYS A 3 -12.96 -16.05 -63.19
C LYS A 3 -13.44 -17.44 -63.69
N ILE A 4 -14.72 -17.73 -63.48
CA ILE A 4 -15.38 -18.98 -63.89
C ILE A 4 -15.57 -19.00 -65.41
N ALA A 5 -15.88 -17.84 -66.01
CA ALA A 5 -15.99 -17.68 -67.45
C ALA A 5 -14.64 -17.90 -68.19
N GLY A 6 -13.51 -17.50 -67.60
CA GLY A 6 -12.20 -17.76 -68.20
C GLY A 6 -11.73 -19.21 -68.04
N LEU A 7 -12.05 -19.86 -66.92
CA LEU A 7 -11.76 -21.28 -66.71
C LEU A 7 -12.58 -22.15 -67.67
N THR A 8 -13.87 -21.84 -67.85
CA THR A 8 -14.75 -22.51 -68.81
C THR A 8 -14.32 -22.26 -70.24
N LEU A 9 -13.92 -21.03 -70.61
CA LEU A 9 -13.37 -20.73 -71.94
C LEU A 9 -12.05 -21.49 -72.20
N LEU A 10 -11.18 -21.61 -71.21
CA LEU A 10 -9.93 -22.37 -71.31
C LEU A 10 -10.19 -23.88 -71.50
N ILE A 11 -11.15 -24.44 -70.75
CA ILE A 11 -11.59 -25.83 -70.88
C ILE A 11 -12.21 -26.08 -72.26
N ILE A 12 -13.05 -25.17 -72.76
CA ILE A 12 -13.64 -25.26 -74.10
C ILE A 12 -12.55 -25.22 -75.18
N LEU A 13 -11.56 -24.32 -75.06
CA LEU A 13 -10.41 -24.27 -75.96
C LEU A 13 -9.56 -25.56 -75.94
N LEU A 14 -9.32 -26.13 -74.75
CA LEU A 14 -8.63 -27.42 -74.59
C LEU A 14 -9.41 -28.59 -75.21
N SER A 15 -10.74 -28.62 -75.04
CA SER A 15 -11.61 -29.63 -75.66
C SER A 15 -11.70 -29.48 -77.18
N SER A 16 -11.70 -28.26 -77.72
CA SER A 16 -11.60 -28.02 -79.17
C SER A 16 -10.27 -28.48 -79.74
N ILE A 17 -9.16 -28.36 -79.00
CA ILE A 17 -7.85 -28.91 -79.40
C ILE A 17 -7.88 -30.44 -79.43
N ALA A 18 -8.50 -31.09 -78.44
CA ALA A 18 -8.64 -32.55 -78.41
C ALA A 18 -9.49 -33.07 -79.58
N SER A 19 -10.61 -32.39 -79.90
CA SER A 19 -11.46 -32.78 -81.03
C SER A 19 -10.84 -32.47 -82.39
N ALA A 20 -10.01 -31.42 -82.51
CA ALA A 20 -9.22 -31.14 -83.71
C ALA A 20 -8.00 -32.08 -83.88
N ALA A 21 -7.61 -32.82 -82.83
CA ALA A 21 -6.57 -33.85 -82.91
C ALA A 21 -7.09 -35.21 -83.40
N GLU A 22 -8.41 -35.45 -83.34
CA GLU A 22 -9.06 -36.69 -83.82
C GLU A 22 -9.49 -36.62 -85.31
N ALA A 23 -9.50 -35.43 -85.92
CA ALA A 23 -9.65 -35.28 -87.36
C ALA A 23 -8.29 -35.48 -88.05
N GLU A 24 -8.15 -36.59 -88.76
CA GLU A 24 -6.99 -37.01 -89.57
C GLU A 24 -6.11 -35.86 -90.09
N HIS A 25 -4.80 -35.95 -89.86
CA HIS A 25 -3.78 -35.57 -90.86
C HIS A 25 -2.46 -36.29 -90.57
N SER A 26 -2.32 -37.49 -91.13
CA SER A 26 -1.02 -38.03 -91.51
C SER A 26 -0.50 -37.21 -92.70
N GLY A 27 0.47 -36.32 -92.46
CA GLY A 27 1.12 -35.57 -93.54
C GLY A 27 1.76 -34.28 -93.04
N GLY A 28 3.09 -34.28 -92.91
CA GLY A 28 3.88 -33.12 -92.51
C GLY A 28 3.78 -31.96 -93.49
N SER A 29 2.80 -31.08 -93.30
CA SER A 29 2.71 -29.78 -93.98
C SER A 29 3.04 -28.66 -93.00
N LEU A 30 3.78 -27.63 -93.45
CA LEU A 30 4.07 -26.43 -92.66
C LEU A 30 2.80 -25.73 -92.13
N LYS A 31 1.65 -25.97 -92.76
CA LYS A 31 0.36 -25.40 -92.36
C LYS A 31 -0.16 -26.00 -91.06
N SER A 32 -0.03 -27.31 -90.81
CA SER A 32 -0.52 -27.92 -89.56
C SER A 32 0.28 -27.43 -88.35
N TRP A 33 1.60 -27.35 -88.49
CA TRP A 33 2.47 -26.74 -87.48
C TRP A 33 2.10 -25.27 -87.23
N ALA A 34 1.85 -24.48 -88.27
CA ALA A 34 1.42 -23.09 -88.13
C ALA A 34 0.10 -22.94 -87.36
N PHE A 35 -0.92 -23.78 -87.64
CA PHE A 35 -2.18 -23.77 -86.90
C PHE A 35 -2.01 -24.17 -85.43
N GLN A 36 -1.16 -25.15 -85.13
CA GLN A 36 -0.86 -25.55 -83.75
C GLN A 36 -0.13 -24.43 -82.99
N PHE A 37 0.82 -23.74 -83.63
CA PHE A 37 1.49 -22.58 -83.04
C PHE A 37 0.54 -21.40 -82.81
N ILE A 38 -0.37 -21.12 -83.74
CA ILE A 38 -1.38 -20.07 -83.58
C ILE A 38 -2.33 -20.40 -82.41
N ASN A 39 -2.81 -21.64 -82.32
CA ASN A 39 -3.66 -22.08 -81.21
C ASN A 39 -2.92 -22.00 -79.86
N PHE A 40 -1.66 -22.43 -79.82
CA PHE A 40 -0.82 -22.30 -78.62
C PHE A 40 -0.61 -20.83 -78.24
N ALA A 41 -0.34 -19.95 -79.21
CA ALA A 41 -0.19 -18.51 -78.97
C ALA A 41 -1.48 -17.87 -78.43
N ILE A 42 -2.65 -18.26 -78.95
CA ILE A 42 -3.96 -17.80 -78.44
C ILE A 42 -4.18 -18.27 -77.00
N LEU A 43 -3.84 -19.53 -76.69
CA LEU A 43 -3.93 -20.07 -75.33
C LEU A 43 -3.01 -19.33 -74.36
N VAL A 44 -1.75 -19.10 -74.73
CA VAL A 44 -0.79 -18.34 -73.93
C VAL A 44 -1.27 -16.91 -73.72
N PHE A 45 -1.79 -16.26 -74.76
CA PHE A 45 -2.33 -14.90 -74.66
C PHE A 45 -3.51 -14.82 -73.68
N LEU A 46 -4.45 -15.76 -73.76
CA LEU A 46 -5.57 -15.85 -72.83
C LEU A 46 -5.10 -16.12 -71.41
N LEU A 47 -4.11 -17.01 -71.22
CA LEU A 47 -3.55 -17.35 -69.91
C LEU A 47 -2.85 -16.15 -69.28
N VAL A 48 -1.99 -15.45 -70.01
CA VAL A 48 -1.31 -14.25 -69.50
C VAL A 48 -2.32 -13.14 -69.16
N LYS A 49 -3.31 -12.90 -70.04
CA LYS A 49 -4.33 -11.86 -69.83
C LYS A 49 -5.25 -12.16 -68.64
N PHE A 50 -5.59 -13.43 -68.41
CA PHE A 50 -6.56 -13.83 -67.39
C PHE A 50 -5.94 -14.24 -66.05
N LEU A 51 -4.81 -14.97 -66.07
CA LEU A 51 -4.11 -15.46 -64.87
C LEU A 51 -3.05 -14.49 -64.35
N GLY A 52 -2.48 -13.61 -65.20
CA GLY A 52 -1.43 -12.68 -64.76
C GLY A 52 -1.88 -11.75 -63.62
N LYS A 53 -3.10 -11.20 -63.69
CA LYS A 53 -3.68 -10.35 -62.65
C LYS A 53 -3.93 -11.07 -61.31
N PRO A 54 -4.63 -12.22 -61.26
CA PRO A 54 -4.87 -12.93 -60.00
C PRO A 54 -3.60 -13.53 -59.39
N LEU A 55 -2.65 -14.03 -60.19
CA LEU A 55 -1.36 -14.52 -59.66
C LEU A 55 -0.57 -13.39 -59.01
N LYS A 56 -0.41 -12.25 -59.69
CA LYS A 56 0.29 -11.09 -59.13
C LYS A 56 -0.39 -10.59 -57.86
N LYS A 57 -1.72 -10.54 -57.83
CA LYS A 57 -2.48 -10.15 -56.64
C LYS A 57 -2.25 -11.11 -55.46
N PHE A 58 -2.22 -12.42 -55.70
CA PHE A 58 -1.97 -13.41 -54.65
C PHE A 58 -0.57 -13.26 -54.03
N PHE A 59 0.48 -13.10 -54.85
CA PHE A 59 1.83 -12.88 -54.36
C PHE A 59 1.99 -11.54 -53.64
N THR A 60 1.35 -10.48 -54.13
CA THR A 60 1.36 -9.15 -53.49
C THR A 60 0.67 -9.21 -52.13
N GLN A 61 -0.54 -9.79 -52.06
CA GLN A 61 -1.27 -9.97 -50.80
C GLN A 61 -0.49 -10.81 -49.79
N ARG A 62 0.16 -11.89 -50.23
CA ARG A 62 0.98 -12.71 -49.33
C ARG A 62 2.19 -11.95 -48.79
N ARG A 63 2.83 -11.12 -49.63
CA ARG A 63 3.93 -10.25 -49.21
C ARG A 63 3.46 -9.19 -48.22
N GLU A 64 2.34 -8.52 -48.50
CA GLU A 64 1.73 -7.53 -47.60
C GLU A 64 1.33 -8.14 -46.25
N LEU A 65 0.77 -9.35 -46.23
CA LEU A 65 0.42 -10.05 -44.98
C LEU A 65 1.66 -10.37 -44.15
N ILE A 66 2.74 -10.85 -44.79
CA ILE A 66 4.00 -11.15 -44.09
C ILE A 66 4.61 -9.86 -43.53
N GLU A 67 4.70 -8.82 -44.34
CA GLU A 67 5.21 -7.51 -43.92
C GLU A 67 4.40 -6.92 -42.77
N LYS A 68 3.06 -7.01 -42.86
CA LYS A 68 2.16 -6.60 -41.79
C LYS A 68 2.39 -7.40 -40.51
N SER A 69 2.50 -8.72 -40.60
CA SER A 69 2.73 -9.58 -39.43
C SER A 69 4.06 -9.31 -38.74
N ILE A 70 5.12 -9.03 -39.51
CA ILE A 70 6.44 -8.66 -38.98
C ILE A 70 6.36 -7.31 -38.28
N LYS A 71 5.70 -6.32 -38.91
CA LYS A 71 5.52 -4.99 -38.34
C LYS A 71 4.71 -5.04 -37.05
N GLU A 72 3.57 -5.73 -37.05
CA GLU A 72 2.73 -5.94 -35.87
C GLU A 72 3.52 -6.63 -34.74
N SER A 73 4.35 -7.63 -35.07
CA SER A 73 5.20 -8.31 -34.09
C SER A 73 6.29 -7.40 -33.51
N GLN A 74 6.90 -6.54 -34.34
CA GLN A 74 7.88 -5.56 -33.90
C GLN A 74 7.25 -4.48 -33.02
N GLU A 75 6.10 -3.93 -33.43
CA GLU A 75 5.34 -2.97 -32.65
C GLU A 75 4.91 -3.57 -31.30
N ALA A 76 4.40 -4.80 -31.28
CA ALA A 76 4.04 -5.50 -30.05
C ALA A 76 5.25 -5.71 -29.13
N LYS A 77 6.41 -6.07 -29.68
CA LYS A 77 7.65 -6.21 -28.91
C LYS A 77 8.12 -4.87 -28.33
N GLU A 78 8.06 -3.80 -29.12
CA GLU A 78 8.46 -2.47 -28.65
C GLU A 78 7.52 -1.97 -27.56
N LEU A 79 6.20 -2.15 -27.72
CA LEU A 79 5.21 -1.81 -26.70
C LEU A 79 5.42 -2.61 -25.41
N ALA A 80 5.68 -3.92 -25.52
CA ALA A 80 5.99 -4.76 -24.36
C ALA A 80 7.27 -4.32 -23.64
N GLN A 81 8.32 -3.94 -24.40
CA GLN A 81 9.56 -3.42 -23.83
C GLN A 81 9.36 -2.07 -23.14
N LYS A 82 8.54 -1.17 -23.72
CA LYS A 82 8.18 0.11 -23.09
C LYS A 82 7.40 -0.11 -21.80
N ALA A 83 6.37 -0.96 -21.84
CA ALA A 83 5.58 -1.30 -20.65
C ALA A 83 6.44 -1.92 -19.55
N LEU A 84 7.38 -2.80 -19.89
CA LEU A 84 8.30 -3.40 -18.93
C LEU A 84 9.20 -2.34 -18.28
N LYS A 85 9.77 -1.41 -19.07
CA LYS A 85 10.55 -0.30 -18.53
C LYS A 85 9.73 0.61 -17.61
N GLU A 86 8.50 0.96 -18.00
CA GLU A 86 7.62 1.76 -17.15
C GLU A 86 7.27 1.06 -15.84
N VAL A 87 7.06 -0.27 -15.86
CA VAL A 87 6.81 -1.05 -14.65
C VAL A 87 8.06 -1.10 -13.78
N GLU A 88 9.24 -1.34 -14.35
CA GLU A 88 10.51 -1.32 -13.61
C GLU A 88 10.79 0.04 -12.97
N GLU A 89 10.54 1.13 -13.69
CA GLU A 89 10.66 2.50 -13.15
C GLU A 89 9.67 2.73 -12.01
N LYS A 90 8.40 2.33 -12.19
CA LYS A 90 7.39 2.43 -11.12
C LYS A 90 7.75 1.59 -9.90
N LEU A 91 8.30 0.38 -10.09
CA LEU A 91 8.76 -0.46 -9.00
C LEU A 91 9.92 0.20 -8.23
N LYS A 92 10.92 0.74 -8.94
CA LYS A 92 12.03 1.47 -8.30
C LYS A 92 11.55 2.69 -7.50
N LEU A 93 10.60 3.45 -8.04
CA LEU A 93 10.00 4.59 -7.33
C LEU A 93 9.24 4.11 -6.08
N LYS A 94 8.53 2.98 -6.16
CA LYS A 94 7.83 2.40 -5.02
C LYS A 94 8.80 1.87 -3.96
N ASP A 95 9.91 1.26 -4.36
CA ASP A 95 10.95 0.81 -3.43
C ASP A 95 11.58 2.00 -2.68
N GLN A 96 11.83 3.12 -3.38
CA GLN A 96 12.28 4.37 -2.75
C GLN A 96 11.26 4.92 -1.76
N GLU A 97 9.98 4.99 -2.16
CA GLU A 97 8.89 5.45 -1.29
C GLU A 97 8.77 4.56 -0.02
N VAL A 98 8.94 3.25 -0.16
CA VAL A 98 8.94 2.32 0.99
C VAL A 98 10.12 2.60 1.92
N GLN A 99 11.32 2.82 1.40
CA GLN A 99 12.47 3.17 2.23
C GLN A 99 12.25 4.49 2.97
N ASP A 100 11.73 5.51 2.28
CA ASP A 100 11.42 6.81 2.89
C ASP A 100 10.36 6.68 4.00
N ILE A 101 9.33 5.84 3.80
CA ILE A 101 8.33 5.53 4.82
C ILE A 101 8.97 4.84 6.03
N LEU A 102 9.84 3.85 5.80
CA LEU A 102 10.51 3.13 6.88
C LEU A 102 11.43 4.04 7.69
N ASP A 103 12.18 4.92 7.04
CA ASP A 103 13.09 5.85 7.71
C ASP A 103 12.31 6.94 8.47
N THR A 104 11.22 7.43 7.89
CA THR A 104 10.31 8.34 8.57
C THR A 104 9.67 7.69 9.80
N ALA A 105 9.18 6.45 9.67
CA ALA A 105 8.60 5.69 10.77
C ALA A 105 9.61 5.44 11.90
N ARG A 106 10.87 5.11 11.57
CA ARG A 106 11.95 4.97 12.56
C ARG A 106 12.22 6.29 13.29
N LYS A 107 12.27 7.40 12.56
CA LYS A 107 12.51 8.72 13.13
C LYS A 107 11.38 9.13 14.08
N ILE A 108 10.13 8.97 13.66
CA ILE A 108 8.95 9.25 14.48
C ILE A 108 8.97 8.35 15.72
N GLY A 109 9.18 7.04 15.56
CA GLY A 109 9.24 6.11 16.69
C GLY A 109 10.35 6.44 17.69
N GLN A 110 11.51 6.88 17.22
CA GLN A 110 12.60 7.31 18.11
C GLN A 110 12.27 8.63 18.83
N GLN A 111 11.63 9.58 18.15
CA GLN A 111 11.20 10.84 18.76
C GLN A 111 10.10 10.59 19.81
N GLU A 112 9.12 9.75 19.50
CA GLU A 112 8.03 9.39 20.41
C GLU A 112 8.56 8.62 21.63
N LYS A 113 9.50 7.69 21.43
CA LYS A 113 10.18 7.02 22.54
C LYS A 113 10.86 8.02 23.47
N GLU A 114 11.60 8.97 22.92
CA GLU A 114 12.29 10.00 23.71
C GLU A 114 11.28 10.89 24.46
N GLN A 115 10.19 11.29 23.81
CA GLN A 115 9.12 12.06 24.45
C GLN A 115 8.46 11.29 25.59
N ILE A 116 8.12 10.02 25.39
CA ILE A 116 7.53 9.16 26.44
C ILE A 116 8.47 9.04 27.63
N ILE A 117 9.78 8.87 27.41
CA ILE A 117 10.77 8.78 28.49
C ILE A 117 10.80 10.11 29.25
N GLN A 118 10.91 11.25 28.56
CA GLN A 118 10.95 12.56 29.20
C GLN A 118 9.67 12.89 29.97
N GLU A 119 8.50 12.56 29.43
CA GLU A 119 7.22 12.73 30.12
C GLU A 119 7.11 11.82 31.34
N SER A 120 7.59 10.58 31.23
CA SER A 120 7.60 9.62 32.34
C SER A 120 8.53 10.08 33.46
N GLU A 121 9.70 10.63 33.14
CA GLU A 121 10.62 11.20 34.12
C GLU A 121 10.00 12.40 34.84
N LYS A 122 9.40 13.34 34.11
CA LYS A 122 8.67 14.47 34.71
C LYS A 122 7.51 14.01 35.59
N LEU A 123 6.75 13.01 35.15
CA LEU A 123 5.64 12.47 35.92
C LEU A 123 6.15 11.79 37.21
N LYS A 124 7.23 11.03 37.12
CA LYS A 124 7.90 10.41 38.27
C LYS A 124 8.33 11.47 39.28
N GLU A 125 9.01 12.53 38.83
CA GLU A 125 9.43 13.64 39.70
C GLU A 125 8.23 14.29 40.40
N LYS A 126 7.16 14.58 39.65
CA LYS A 126 5.93 15.15 40.20
C LYS A 126 5.27 14.24 41.23
N ILE A 127 5.20 12.93 40.97
CA ILE A 127 4.66 11.95 41.93
C ILE A 127 5.53 11.92 43.19
N MET A 128 6.85 11.94 43.06
CA MET A 128 7.77 11.95 44.20
C MET A 128 7.64 13.22 45.04
N GLU A 129 7.50 14.38 44.41
CA GLU A 129 7.27 15.65 45.11
C GLU A 129 5.93 15.67 45.84
N GLN A 130 4.87 15.21 45.18
CA GLN A 130 3.54 15.10 45.79
C GLN A 130 3.53 14.10 46.95
N ALA A 131 4.20 12.96 46.80
CA ALA A 131 4.35 11.98 47.87
C ALA A 131 5.09 12.56 49.07
N LYS A 132 6.19 13.29 48.87
CA LYS A 132 6.90 13.98 49.96
C LYS A 132 6.01 14.99 50.68
N THR A 133 5.30 15.82 49.92
CA THR A 133 4.38 16.82 50.47
C THR A 133 3.27 16.17 51.30
N ASN A 134 2.70 15.06 50.80
CA ASN A 134 1.68 14.31 51.52
C ASN A 134 2.23 13.67 52.79
N ILE A 135 3.43 13.08 52.75
CA ILE A 135 4.09 12.51 53.92
C ILE A 135 4.35 13.59 54.97
N GLU A 136 4.85 14.76 54.59
CA GLU A 136 5.08 15.87 55.51
C GLU A 136 3.78 16.33 56.17
N PHE A 137 2.70 16.42 55.39
CA PHE A 137 1.38 16.76 55.90
C PHE A 137 0.84 15.70 56.87
N GLU A 138 0.91 14.43 56.51
CA GLU A 138 0.48 13.31 57.38
C GLU A 138 1.30 13.23 58.67
N VAL A 139 2.62 13.41 58.59
CA VAL A 139 3.49 13.46 59.77
C VAL A 139 3.12 14.61 60.69
N LYS A 140 2.78 15.78 60.13
CA LYS A 140 2.31 16.92 60.93
C LYS A 140 0.99 16.61 61.62
N MET A 141 0.02 16.06 60.89
CA MET A 141 -1.28 15.65 61.44
C MET A 141 -1.13 14.60 62.54
N ALA A 142 -0.26 13.60 62.35
CA ALA A 142 0.02 12.57 63.34
C ALA A 142 0.67 13.16 64.61
N LYS A 143 1.62 14.10 64.46
CA LYS A 143 2.23 14.79 65.60
C LYS A 143 1.22 15.60 66.40
N ASP A 144 0.31 16.30 65.72
CA ASP A 144 -0.70 17.12 66.38
C ASP A 144 -1.75 16.23 67.08
N ALA A 145 -2.14 15.10 66.49
CA ALA A 145 -2.97 14.09 67.15
C ALA A 145 -2.32 13.51 68.41
N LEU A 146 -1.04 13.12 68.33
CA LEU A 146 -0.28 12.61 69.49
C LEU A 146 -0.14 13.65 70.61
N ARG A 147 0.02 14.93 70.27
CA ARG A 147 0.07 16.00 71.27
C ARG A 147 -1.26 16.14 72.01
N LEU A 148 -2.37 16.04 71.29
CA LEU A 148 -3.70 16.14 71.85
C LEU A 148 -3.99 14.95 72.79
N GLU A 149 -3.66 13.74 72.35
CA GLU A 149 -3.78 12.52 73.15
C GLU A 149 -2.88 12.56 74.41
N ALA A 150 -1.64 13.04 74.29
CA ALA A 150 -0.74 13.21 75.42
C ALA A 150 -1.26 14.26 76.42
N ALA A 151 -1.84 15.36 75.94
CA ALA A 151 -2.45 16.37 76.80
C ALA A 151 -3.66 15.82 77.56
N GLU A 152 -4.50 15.03 76.90
CA GLU A 152 -5.65 14.37 77.53
C GLU A 152 -5.21 13.37 78.61
N LEU A 153 -4.21 12.53 78.33
CA LEU A 153 -3.62 11.61 79.31
C LEU A 153 -3.01 12.35 80.51
N ALA A 154 -2.32 13.47 80.26
CA ALA A 154 -1.74 14.28 81.33
C ALA A 154 -2.80 14.89 82.24
N ILE A 155 -3.93 15.36 81.68
CA ILE A 155 -5.08 15.85 82.44
C ILE A 155 -5.68 14.70 83.26
N GLN A 156 -5.95 13.54 82.65
CA GLN A 156 -6.50 12.38 83.34
C GLN A 156 -5.60 11.91 84.51
N LEU A 157 -4.29 11.85 84.30
CA LEU A 157 -3.33 11.47 85.35
C LEU A 157 -3.30 12.51 86.48
N SER A 158 -3.35 13.80 86.12
CA SER A 158 -3.40 14.89 87.09
C SER A 158 -4.69 14.84 87.92
N GLU A 159 -5.84 14.59 87.29
CA GLU A 159 -7.12 14.38 87.99
C GLU A 159 -7.07 13.18 88.93
N GLN A 160 -6.52 12.04 88.49
CA GLN A 160 -6.38 10.86 89.34
C GLN A 160 -5.48 11.13 90.55
N LYS A 161 -4.32 11.78 90.34
CA LYS A 161 -3.43 12.17 91.45
C LYS A 161 -4.07 13.18 92.39
N LEU A 162 -4.81 14.16 91.86
CA LEU A 162 -5.50 15.16 92.68
C LEU A 162 -6.60 14.51 93.53
N LYS A 163 -7.39 13.59 92.96
CA LYS A 163 -8.39 12.79 93.71
C LYS A 163 -7.76 11.96 94.82
N GLN A 164 -6.55 11.43 94.63
CA GLN A 164 -5.84 10.65 95.66
C GLN A 164 -5.23 11.53 96.76
N LYS A 165 -4.94 12.80 96.49
CA LYS A 165 -4.27 13.73 97.42
C LYS A 165 -5.20 14.71 98.13
N ILE A 166 -6.48 14.79 97.78
CA ILE A 166 -7.42 15.65 98.51
C ILE A 166 -7.67 15.07 99.91
N THR A 167 -7.02 15.69 100.90
CA THR A 167 -7.31 15.52 102.32
C THR A 167 -8.13 16.72 102.82
N PRO A 168 -8.83 16.61 103.97
CA PRO A 168 -9.58 17.73 104.55
C PRO A 168 -8.69 18.97 104.81
N GLU A 169 -7.42 18.76 105.17
CA GLU A 169 -6.44 19.81 105.44
C GLU A 169 -5.99 20.55 104.15
N GLU A 170 -5.86 19.83 103.02
CA GLU A 170 -5.59 20.44 101.72
C GLU A 170 -6.75 21.31 101.22
N GLN A 171 -8.01 20.89 101.45
CA GLN A 171 -9.19 21.68 101.06
C GLN A 171 -9.27 23.01 101.80
N GLU A 172 -8.96 23.01 103.10
CA GLU A 172 -9.00 24.23 103.91
C GLU A 172 -7.90 25.23 103.49
N LYS A 173 -6.70 24.74 103.16
CA LYS A 173 -5.62 25.54 102.56
C LYS A 173 -6.02 26.19 101.23
N LEU A 174 -6.63 25.42 100.33
CA LEU A 174 -7.11 25.92 99.03
C LEU A 174 -8.22 26.98 99.19
N LEU A 175 -9.07 26.84 100.22
CA LEU A 175 -10.11 27.82 100.54
C LEU A 175 -9.50 29.14 101.03
N GLN A 176 -8.51 29.08 101.92
CA GLN A 176 -7.82 30.29 102.39
C GLN A 176 -7.04 30.99 101.26
N GLU A 177 -6.41 30.23 100.37
CA GLU A 177 -5.66 30.78 99.24
C GLU A 177 -6.57 31.41 98.18
N SER A 178 -7.72 30.80 97.89
CA SER A 178 -8.72 31.38 96.97
C SER A 178 -9.38 32.66 97.53
N ILE A 179 -9.64 32.72 98.84
CA ILE A 179 -10.09 33.96 99.51
C ILE A 179 -9.03 35.06 99.34
N LYS A 180 -7.75 34.74 99.56
CA LYS A 180 -6.63 35.69 99.43
C LYS A 180 -6.45 36.23 98.01
N ILE A 181 -6.65 35.39 96.98
CA ILE A 181 -6.57 35.81 95.57
C ILE A 181 -7.72 36.77 95.22
N ILE A 182 -8.92 36.52 95.75
CA ILE A 182 -10.09 37.39 95.53
C ILE A 182 -9.92 38.73 96.24
N GLU A 183 -9.39 38.74 97.46
CA GLU A 183 -9.04 39.97 98.18
C GLU A 183 -7.93 40.76 97.47
N GLY A 184 -6.92 40.08 96.92
CA GLY A 184 -5.82 40.71 96.17
C GLY A 184 -6.22 41.31 94.81
N ARG A 185 -7.36 40.91 94.22
CA ARG A 185 -7.91 41.49 92.98
C ARG A 185 -8.80 42.71 93.25
N LYS A 186 -9.18 42.96 94.51
CA LYS A 186 -10.09 44.05 94.90
C LYS A 186 -9.36 45.36 95.28
N ASN A 187 -8.03 45.38 95.18
CA ASN A 187 -7.17 46.56 95.28
C ASN A 187 -6.53 46.89 93.94
#